data_AF-A0AAV8FZ68-F1
#
_entry.id   AF-A0AAV8FZ68-F1
#
_cell.length_a   1.000
_cell.length_b   1.000
_cell.length_c   1.000
_cell.angle_alpha   90.00
_cell.angle_beta   90.00
_cell.angle_gamma   90.00
#
_symmetry.space_group_name_H-M   'P 1'
#
loop_
_entity.id
_entity.type
_entity.pdbx_description
1 polymer ?
#
loop_
_entity_poly.entity_id
_entity_poly.type
_entity_poly.pdbx_seq_one_letter_code
_entity_poly.pdbx_strand_id
1 'polypeptide(L)'
;MVPKFIMANGILVRTLIHTDVTKYLSFKAVDGSYVFNKGKIHKVPATDVEALKSPLMGLFEKRRARSFFIYVQNYDENDPSTHQGLDLTRITSRELISKYGLDDNTVDFIGHAVALHRDDRYLNEPALDTVKRMKLYSESVLRFQGGSLYIYPLYGLGELPQGFARLSAVYGGTYMLNKPECKVEFDMEGKVCGVTSEGETAKCMKVVCDPSYLPNKVRKVGKVARAIAIMSHPIPNTNESHSVQLILPQKQMMFFDWLF
;
A
#
# COMPACT_ATOMS: atom_id res chain seq x y z
N MET A 1 -6.67 -4.71 15.44
CA MET A 1 -6.91 -3.58 14.50
C MET A 1 -5.66 -3.33 13.65
N VAL A 2 -5.82 -3.00 12.35
CA VAL A 2 -4.72 -2.87 11.39
C VAL A 2 -4.93 -1.61 10.54
N PRO A 3 -4.09 -0.57 10.64
CA PRO A 3 -4.26 0.66 9.86
C PRO A 3 -3.84 0.42 8.40
N LYS A 4 -4.70 0.82 7.46
CA LYS A 4 -4.48 0.77 6.01
C LYS A 4 -5.21 1.92 5.31
N PHE A 5 -4.54 2.50 4.34
CA PHE A 5 -5.17 3.29 3.30
C PHE A 5 -5.33 2.45 2.03
N ILE A 6 -6.26 2.87 1.17
CA ILE A 6 -6.52 2.24 -0.12
C ILE A 6 -5.98 3.16 -1.21
N MET A 7 -5.06 2.68 -2.04
CA MET A 7 -4.62 3.44 -3.21
C MET A 7 -5.78 3.66 -4.17
N ALA A 8 -5.98 4.91 -4.60
CA ALA A 8 -7.08 5.29 -5.46
C ALA A 8 -7.14 4.47 -6.76
N ASN A 9 -6.00 4.19 -7.41
CA ASN A 9 -5.97 3.36 -8.61
C ASN A 9 -5.62 1.88 -8.39
N GLY A 10 -5.64 1.43 -7.13
CA GLY A 10 -5.26 0.07 -6.75
C GLY A 10 -6.26 -1.01 -7.14
N ILE A 11 -5.80 -2.26 -7.13
CA ILE A 11 -6.60 -3.45 -7.46
C ILE A 11 -7.86 -3.54 -6.59
N LEU A 12 -7.76 -3.24 -5.28
CA LEU A 12 -8.91 -3.28 -4.38
C LEU A 12 -10.04 -2.34 -4.84
N VAL A 13 -9.72 -1.11 -5.29
CA VAL A 13 -10.74 -0.18 -5.80
C VAL A 13 -11.39 -0.73 -7.07
N ARG A 14 -10.60 -1.32 -7.97
CA ARG A 14 -11.12 -1.98 -9.17
C ARG A 14 -12.04 -3.16 -8.83
N THR A 15 -11.67 -3.97 -7.83
CA THR A 15 -12.51 -5.06 -7.32
C THR A 15 -13.81 -4.54 -6.73
N LEU A 16 -13.76 -3.51 -5.88
CA LEU A 16 -14.95 -2.92 -5.25
C LEU A 16 -15.96 -2.41 -6.29
N ILE A 17 -15.46 -1.78 -7.36
CA ILE A 17 -16.28 -1.31 -8.49
C ILE A 17 -16.84 -2.51 -9.25
N HIS A 18 -16.00 -3.49 -9.61
CA HIS A 18 -16.41 -4.65 -10.40
C HIS A 18 -17.47 -5.52 -9.70
N THR A 19 -17.42 -5.61 -8.37
CA THR A 19 -18.38 -6.39 -7.57
C THR A 19 -19.57 -5.55 -7.08
N ASP A 20 -19.69 -4.29 -7.49
CA ASP A 20 -20.71 -3.33 -7.04
C ASP A 20 -20.78 -3.14 -5.51
N VAL A 21 -19.72 -3.46 -4.76
CA VAL A 21 -19.72 -3.31 -3.28
C VAL A 21 -19.66 -1.84 -2.89
N THR A 22 -19.22 -0.97 -3.80
CA THR A 22 -19.24 0.49 -3.66
C THR A 22 -20.62 1.05 -3.29
N LYS A 23 -21.72 0.38 -3.64
CA LYS A 23 -23.08 0.81 -3.24
C LYS A 23 -23.32 0.80 -1.73
N TYR A 24 -22.48 0.10 -0.98
CA TYR A 24 -22.55 -0.01 0.49
C TYR A 24 -21.48 0.83 1.19
N LEU A 25 -20.60 1.50 0.45
CA LEU A 25 -19.40 2.12 0.99
C LEU A 25 -19.29 3.57 0.53
N SER A 26 -19.09 4.46 1.49
CA SER A 26 -18.71 5.84 1.22
C SER A 26 -17.24 6.04 1.53
N PHE A 27 -16.51 6.70 0.64
CA PHE A 27 -15.08 6.95 0.80
C PHE A 27 -14.79 8.44 0.89
N LYS A 28 -13.77 8.79 1.67
CA LYS A 28 -13.18 10.13 1.68
C LYS A 28 -11.74 10.06 1.19
N ALA A 29 -11.34 11.04 0.40
CA ALA A 29 -9.94 11.27 0.04
C ALA A 29 -9.12 11.59 1.31
N VAL A 30 -7.89 11.08 1.35
CA VAL A 30 -6.93 11.41 2.42
C VAL A 30 -6.23 12.71 2.07
N ASP A 31 -6.10 13.63 3.03
CA ASP A 31 -5.69 15.01 2.75
C ASP A 31 -4.21 15.13 2.34
N GLY A 32 -3.34 14.23 2.81
CA GLY A 32 -1.94 14.27 2.41
C GLY A 32 -1.11 13.04 2.76
N SER A 33 -0.02 12.90 2.01
CA SER A 33 1.09 11.99 2.33
C SER A 33 2.30 12.84 2.68
N TYR A 34 2.98 12.47 3.75
CA TYR A 34 4.13 13.18 4.30
C TYR A 34 5.29 12.22 4.53
N VAL A 35 6.50 12.74 4.44
CA VAL A 35 7.74 12.01 4.69
C VAL A 35 8.58 12.78 5.71
N PHE A 36 9.18 12.06 6.64
CA PHE A 36 10.18 12.60 7.54
C PHE A 36 11.55 12.60 6.86
N ASN A 37 12.21 13.75 6.85
CA ASN A 37 13.55 13.93 6.28
C ASN A 37 14.30 14.95 7.13
N LYS A 38 15.50 14.59 7.62
CA LYS A 38 16.41 15.47 8.37
C LYS A 38 15.72 16.26 9.50
N GLY A 39 14.94 15.55 10.33
CA GLY A 39 14.29 16.16 11.51
C GLY A 39 12.96 16.86 11.23
N LYS A 40 12.50 16.93 9.98
CA LYS A 40 11.30 17.66 9.59
C LYS A 40 10.33 16.79 8.80
N ILE A 41 9.05 17.11 8.94
CA ILE A 41 7.97 16.51 8.16
C ILE A 41 7.76 17.36 6.90
N HIS A 42 7.71 16.71 5.74
CA HIS A 42 7.50 17.35 4.45
C HIS A 42 6.36 16.69 3.70
N LYS A 43 5.49 17.48 3.06
CA LYS A 43 4.46 16.95 2.17
C LYS A 43 5.13 16.29 0.96
N VAL A 44 4.73 15.06 0.66
CA VAL A 44 5.12 14.36 -0.56
C VAL A 44 4.36 15.01 -1.72
N PRO A 45 5.04 15.55 -2.76
CA PRO A 45 4.37 16.23 -3.85
C PRO A 45 3.39 15.34 -4.61
N ALA A 46 2.20 15.86 -4.86
CA ALA A 46 1.17 15.26 -5.69
C ALA A 46 1.07 15.94 -7.08
N THR A 47 1.58 17.14 -7.25
CA THR A 47 1.51 17.86 -8.54
C THR A 47 2.86 18.42 -8.96
N ASP A 48 3.02 18.74 -10.24
CA ASP A 48 4.22 19.42 -10.75
C ASP A 48 4.50 20.73 -10.00
N VAL A 49 3.44 21.48 -9.65
CA VAL A 49 3.55 22.73 -8.88
C VAL A 49 4.05 22.46 -7.46
N GLU A 50 3.56 21.41 -6.80
CA GLU A 50 4.06 21.01 -5.48
C GLU A 50 5.50 20.51 -5.55
N ALA A 51 5.87 19.76 -6.60
CA ALA A 51 7.22 19.27 -6.80
C ALA A 51 8.20 20.44 -6.99
N LEU A 52 7.81 21.47 -7.73
CA LEU A 52 8.59 22.70 -7.90
C LEU A 52 8.78 23.47 -6.58
N LYS A 53 7.75 23.52 -5.72
CA LYS A 53 7.83 24.21 -4.41
C LYS A 53 8.50 23.39 -3.31
N SER A 54 8.57 22.07 -3.45
CA SER A 54 9.05 21.17 -2.41
C SER A 54 10.52 21.42 -2.03
N PRO A 55 10.86 21.47 -0.74
CA PRO A 55 12.25 21.58 -0.29
C PRO A 55 12.99 20.24 -0.27
N LEU A 56 12.34 19.13 -0.64
CA LEU A 56 12.93 17.79 -0.58
C LEU A 56 14.11 17.59 -1.54
N MET A 57 14.19 18.40 -2.60
CA MET A 57 15.21 18.33 -3.63
C MET A 57 15.70 19.74 -4.01
N GLY A 58 17.00 19.88 -4.26
CA GLY A 58 17.58 21.08 -4.85
C GLY A 58 17.14 21.28 -6.32
N LEU A 59 17.33 22.48 -6.86
CA LEU A 59 16.85 22.81 -8.22
C LEU A 59 17.41 21.90 -9.32
N PHE A 60 18.72 21.59 -9.26
CA PHE A 60 19.36 20.69 -10.23
C PHE A 60 18.90 19.23 -10.07
N GLU A 61 18.72 18.79 -8.83
CA GLU A 61 18.18 17.46 -8.53
C GLU A 61 16.75 17.31 -9.04
N LYS A 62 15.89 18.33 -8.88
CA LYS A 62 14.54 18.36 -9.45
C LYS A 62 14.53 18.18 -10.96
N ARG A 63 15.51 18.73 -11.69
CA ARG A 63 15.60 18.55 -13.15
C ARG A 63 15.92 17.10 -13.51
N ARG A 64 16.85 16.46 -12.79
CA ARG A 64 17.16 15.03 -12.99
C ARG A 64 15.99 14.14 -12.62
N ALA A 65 15.39 14.38 -11.45
CA ALA A 65 14.22 13.65 -10.98
C ALA A 65 13.05 13.77 -11.97
N ARG A 66 12.83 14.96 -12.55
CA ARG A 66 11.82 15.15 -13.60
C ARG A 66 12.07 14.23 -14.81
N SER A 67 13.30 14.17 -15.32
CA SER A 67 13.63 13.27 -16.43
C SER A 67 13.38 11.80 -16.09
N PHE A 68 13.69 11.39 -14.86
CA PHE A 68 13.39 10.04 -14.37
C PHE A 68 11.89 9.76 -14.29
N PHE A 69 11.11 10.67 -13.69
CA PHE A 69 9.66 10.51 -13.62
C PHE A 69 9.00 10.47 -15.00
N ILE A 70 9.48 11.26 -15.98
CA ILE A 70 9.01 11.20 -17.37
C ILE A 70 9.26 9.81 -17.96
N TYR A 71 10.44 9.22 -17.76
CA TYR A 71 10.71 7.84 -18.18
C TYR A 71 9.72 6.85 -17.55
N VAL A 72 9.54 6.92 -16.23
CA VAL A 72 8.61 6.04 -15.50
C VAL A 72 7.19 6.16 -16.02
N GLN A 73 6.70 7.37 -16.29
CA GLN A 73 5.35 7.57 -16.83
C GLN A 73 5.22 7.00 -18.25
N ASN A 74 6.20 7.27 -19.12
CA ASN A 74 6.17 6.87 -20.53
C ASN A 74 6.47 5.38 -20.76
N TYR A 75 7.07 4.69 -19.80
CA TYR A 75 7.40 3.27 -19.94
C TYR A 75 6.14 2.41 -20.11
N ASP A 76 6.04 1.69 -21.23
CA ASP A 76 5.00 0.69 -21.51
C ASP A 76 5.66 -0.66 -21.74
N GLU A 77 5.24 -1.67 -20.98
CA GLU A 77 5.76 -3.04 -21.09
C GLU A 77 5.58 -3.64 -22.49
N ASN A 78 4.54 -3.21 -23.21
CA ASN A 78 4.19 -3.75 -24.53
C ASN A 78 4.79 -2.95 -25.69
N ASP A 79 5.44 -1.80 -25.43
CA ASP A 79 6.06 -0.97 -26.44
C ASP A 79 7.57 -0.79 -26.18
N PRO A 80 8.42 -1.60 -26.84
CA PRO A 80 9.87 -1.52 -26.73
C PRO A 80 10.47 -0.15 -27.05
N SER A 81 9.79 0.69 -27.83
CA SER A 81 10.28 2.04 -28.14
C SER A 81 10.37 2.94 -26.91
N THR A 82 9.56 2.66 -25.88
CA THR A 82 9.54 3.40 -24.62
C THR A 82 10.65 2.98 -23.64
N HIS A 83 11.30 1.84 -23.87
CA HIS A 83 12.25 1.22 -22.92
C HIS A 83 13.61 1.92 -22.88
N GLN A 84 13.93 2.76 -23.87
CA GLN A 84 15.23 3.41 -24.01
C GLN A 84 16.42 2.42 -23.94
N GLY A 85 16.24 1.24 -24.53
CA GLY A 85 17.23 0.15 -24.55
C GLY A 85 17.43 -0.57 -23.21
N LEU A 86 16.54 -0.38 -22.23
CA LEU A 86 16.62 -1.02 -20.91
C LEU A 86 15.65 -2.19 -20.82
N ASP A 87 16.11 -3.30 -20.24
CA ASP A 87 15.23 -4.40 -19.85
C ASP A 87 14.98 -4.36 -18.34
N LEU A 88 13.81 -3.85 -17.93
CA LEU A 88 13.46 -3.68 -16.51
C LEU A 88 13.21 -5.00 -15.77
N THR A 89 13.12 -6.13 -16.48
CA THR A 89 13.06 -7.46 -15.86
C THR A 89 14.44 -7.97 -15.44
N ARG A 90 15.50 -7.33 -15.94
CA ARG A 90 16.90 -7.75 -15.72
C ARG A 90 17.71 -6.72 -14.95
N ILE A 91 17.60 -5.44 -15.31
CA ILE A 91 18.34 -4.40 -14.60
C ILE A 91 17.71 -4.15 -13.23
N THR A 92 18.56 -3.87 -12.25
CA THR A 92 18.15 -3.55 -10.90
C THR A 92 17.56 -2.14 -10.81
N SER A 93 16.73 -1.89 -9.79
CA SER A 93 16.23 -0.54 -9.53
C SER A 93 17.37 0.47 -9.31
N ARG A 94 18.50 0.04 -8.71
CA ARG A 94 19.69 0.86 -8.54
C ARG A 94 20.29 1.28 -9.88
N GLU A 95 20.53 0.34 -10.78
CA GLU A 95 21.09 0.65 -12.11
C GLU A 95 20.19 1.61 -12.90
N LEU A 96 18.87 1.39 -12.86
CA LEU A 96 17.91 2.29 -13.49
C LEU A 96 18.01 3.71 -12.92
N ILE A 97 17.98 3.85 -11.59
CA ILE A 97 17.99 5.15 -10.93
C ILE A 97 19.33 5.87 -11.14
N SER A 98 20.45 5.15 -11.07
CA SER A 98 21.79 5.70 -11.30
C SER A 98 21.98 6.25 -12.72
N LYS A 99 21.29 5.70 -13.73
CA LYS A 99 21.27 6.26 -15.11
C LYS A 99 20.83 7.73 -15.15
N TYR A 100 19.98 8.15 -14.22
CA TYR A 100 19.48 9.53 -14.13
C TYR A 100 20.29 10.40 -13.18
N GLY A 101 21.33 9.86 -12.53
CA GLY A 101 22.22 10.60 -11.63
C GLY A 101 21.53 11.18 -10.41
N LEU A 102 20.52 10.49 -9.87
CA LEU A 102 19.81 10.91 -8.66
C LEU A 102 20.68 10.66 -7.42
N ASP A 103 20.64 11.60 -6.48
CA ASP A 103 21.37 11.48 -5.22
C ASP A 103 20.69 10.48 -4.26
N ASP A 104 21.45 10.00 -3.26
CA ASP A 104 20.96 8.97 -2.33
C ASP A 104 19.71 9.41 -1.55
N ASN A 105 19.57 10.71 -1.24
CA ASN A 105 18.38 11.23 -0.55
C ASN A 105 17.15 11.15 -1.45
N THR A 106 17.32 11.42 -2.73
CA THR A 106 16.26 11.34 -3.75
C THR A 106 15.90 9.90 -4.03
N VAL A 107 16.87 8.99 -4.07
CA VAL A 107 16.62 7.54 -4.16
C VAL A 107 15.81 7.06 -2.96
N ASP A 108 16.20 7.45 -1.74
CA ASP A 108 15.48 7.09 -0.50
C ASP A 108 14.03 7.60 -0.52
N PHE A 109 13.84 8.86 -0.91
CA PHE A 109 12.51 9.45 -1.09
C PHE A 109 11.67 8.71 -2.14
N ILE A 110 12.22 8.45 -3.32
CA ILE A 110 11.51 7.74 -4.39
C ILE A 110 11.12 6.33 -3.93
N GLY A 111 12.05 5.58 -3.35
CA GLY A 111 11.80 4.22 -2.89
C GLY A 111 10.72 4.13 -1.83
N HIS A 112 10.81 4.97 -0.80
CA HIS A 112 9.98 4.84 0.39
C HIS A 112 8.74 5.72 0.39
N ALA A 113 8.78 6.89 -0.23
CA ALA A 113 7.65 7.83 -0.24
C ALA A 113 6.79 7.77 -1.51
N VAL A 114 7.36 7.31 -2.63
CA VAL A 114 6.64 7.17 -3.91
C VAL A 114 6.35 5.71 -4.25
N ALA A 115 7.37 4.85 -4.32
CA ALA A 115 7.20 3.43 -4.60
C ALA A 115 6.70 2.62 -3.37
N LEU A 116 6.78 3.22 -2.17
CA LEU A 116 6.34 2.64 -0.89
C LEU A 116 6.98 1.28 -0.58
N HIS A 117 8.23 1.12 -0.98
CA HIS A 117 9.06 0.00 -0.54
C HIS A 117 9.32 0.12 0.96
N ARG A 118 9.38 -1.03 1.65
CA ARG A 118 9.50 -1.05 3.13
C ARG A 118 10.95 -0.98 3.59
N ASP A 119 11.87 -1.41 2.75
CA ASP A 119 13.30 -1.55 3.00
C ASP A 119 14.05 -1.43 1.67
N ASP A 120 15.37 -1.28 1.71
CA ASP A 120 16.20 -1.02 0.53
C ASP A 120 16.46 -2.24 -0.37
N ARG A 121 15.88 -3.41 -0.09
CA ARG A 121 16.14 -4.61 -0.91
C ARG A 121 15.72 -4.41 -2.38
N TYR A 122 14.69 -3.60 -2.61
CA TYR A 122 14.21 -3.26 -3.96
C TYR A 122 15.31 -2.70 -4.87
N LEU A 123 16.34 -2.05 -4.29
CA LEU A 123 17.47 -1.50 -5.06
C LEU A 123 18.23 -2.57 -5.82
N ASN A 124 18.26 -3.79 -5.31
CA ASN A 124 18.98 -4.92 -5.91
C ASN A 124 18.02 -5.92 -6.61
N GLU A 125 16.72 -5.59 -6.68
CA GLU A 125 15.70 -6.37 -7.39
C GLU A 125 15.41 -5.74 -8.77
N PRO A 126 14.85 -6.51 -9.72
CA PRO A 126 14.45 -5.98 -11.03
C PRO A 126 13.58 -4.72 -10.93
N ALA A 127 13.93 -3.72 -11.75
CA ALA A 127 13.33 -2.39 -11.68
C ALA A 127 11.83 -2.33 -12.05
N LEU A 128 11.30 -3.36 -12.73
CA LEU A 128 9.93 -3.37 -13.23
C LEU A 128 8.88 -3.18 -12.13
N ASP A 129 9.02 -3.84 -10.98
CA ASP A 129 8.07 -3.70 -9.86
C ASP A 129 8.09 -2.27 -9.30
N THR A 130 9.28 -1.68 -9.14
CA THR A 130 9.45 -0.29 -8.70
C THR A 130 8.77 0.68 -9.66
N VAL A 131 8.99 0.53 -10.97
CA VAL A 131 8.35 1.36 -12.00
C VAL A 131 6.82 1.22 -11.97
N LYS A 132 6.28 0.00 -11.84
CA LYS A 132 4.83 -0.24 -11.71
C LYS A 132 4.23 0.44 -10.49
N ARG A 133 4.90 0.34 -9.33
CA ARG A 133 4.46 1.01 -8.10
C ARG A 133 4.44 2.53 -8.24
N MET A 134 5.46 3.10 -8.86
CA MET A 134 5.52 4.54 -9.11
C MET A 134 4.45 5.01 -10.10
N LYS A 135 4.17 4.23 -11.16
CA LYS A 135 3.05 4.50 -12.07
C LYS A 135 1.71 4.46 -11.32
N LEU A 136 1.48 3.41 -10.53
CA LEU A 136 0.29 3.29 -9.69
C LEU A 136 0.12 4.47 -8.72
N TYR A 137 1.22 4.96 -8.12
CA TYR A 137 1.23 6.16 -7.29
C TYR A 137 0.75 7.38 -8.08
N SER A 138 1.39 7.65 -9.22
CA SER A 138 1.05 8.79 -10.11
C SER A 138 -0.41 8.75 -10.58
N GLU A 139 -0.86 7.61 -11.10
CA GLU A 139 -2.22 7.43 -11.56
C GLU A 139 -3.25 7.56 -10.43
N SER A 140 -2.88 7.16 -9.20
CA SER A 140 -3.74 7.31 -8.03
C SER A 140 -3.96 8.77 -7.68
N VAL A 141 -2.91 9.59 -7.73
CA VAL A 141 -3.02 11.05 -7.52
C VAL A 141 -4.03 11.68 -8.48
N LEU A 142 -3.98 11.27 -9.75
CA LEU A 142 -4.79 11.86 -10.82
C LEU A 142 -6.24 11.36 -10.84
N ARG A 143 -6.57 10.30 -10.08
CA ARG A 143 -7.87 9.64 -10.17
C ARG A 143 -9.01 10.46 -9.58
N PHE A 144 -8.76 11.19 -8.50
CA PHE A 144 -9.79 11.94 -7.78
C PHE A 144 -9.45 13.43 -7.73
N GLN A 145 -10.49 14.28 -7.79
CA GLN A 145 -10.35 15.72 -7.63
C GLN A 145 -9.68 16.04 -6.28
N GLY A 146 -8.67 16.92 -6.30
CA GLY A 146 -7.90 17.30 -5.11
C GLY A 146 -6.54 16.63 -4.97
N GLY A 147 -6.14 15.73 -5.88
CA GLY A 147 -4.78 15.19 -5.93
C GLY A 147 -4.45 14.19 -4.81
N SER A 148 -5.47 13.52 -4.26
CA SER A 148 -5.28 12.55 -3.19
C SER A 148 -4.91 11.17 -3.73
N LEU A 149 -3.87 10.59 -3.14
CA LEU A 149 -3.40 9.23 -3.44
C LEU A 149 -4.26 8.12 -2.89
N TYR A 150 -4.89 8.41 -1.77
CA TYR A 150 -5.47 7.42 -0.91
C TYR A 150 -6.90 7.77 -0.63
N ILE A 151 -7.71 6.74 -0.50
CA ILE A 151 -9.06 6.84 0.03
C ILE A 151 -9.17 6.01 1.30
N TYR A 152 -10.08 6.44 2.17
CA TYR A 152 -10.43 5.74 3.38
C TYR A 152 -11.96 5.64 3.51
N PRO A 153 -12.51 4.46 3.86
CA PRO A 153 -13.95 4.33 4.06
C PRO A 153 -14.40 5.17 5.25
N LEU A 154 -15.49 5.91 5.08
CA LEU A 154 -16.21 6.50 6.20
C LEU A 154 -16.60 5.38 7.18
N TYR A 155 -16.55 5.66 8.48
CA TYR A 155 -16.74 4.69 9.57
C TYR A 155 -15.65 3.61 9.71
N GLY A 156 -14.66 3.61 8.82
CA GLY A 156 -13.43 2.84 8.97
C GLY A 156 -13.41 1.50 8.23
N LEU A 157 -12.27 0.82 8.31
CA LEU A 157 -12.00 -0.38 7.51
C LEU A 157 -12.92 -1.57 7.81
N GLY A 158 -13.66 -1.54 8.91
CA GLY A 158 -14.67 -2.54 9.26
C GLY A 158 -15.85 -2.58 8.27
N GLU A 159 -16.08 -1.52 7.52
CA GLU A 159 -17.14 -1.49 6.50
C GLU A 159 -16.83 -2.39 5.30
N LEU A 160 -15.54 -2.59 4.97
CA LEU A 160 -15.13 -3.45 3.86
C LEU A 160 -15.59 -4.91 4.02
N PRO A 161 -15.26 -5.62 5.12
CA PRO A 161 -15.74 -6.99 5.31
C PRO A 161 -17.27 -7.06 5.42
N GLN A 162 -17.92 -6.04 6.00
CA GLN A 162 -19.39 -5.98 6.05
C GLN A 162 -20.02 -5.86 4.65
N GLY A 163 -19.47 -5.00 3.78
CA GLY A 163 -19.93 -4.83 2.41
C GLY A 163 -19.79 -6.11 1.58
N PHE A 164 -18.66 -6.82 1.71
CA PHE A 164 -18.48 -8.12 1.05
C PHE A 164 -19.34 -9.22 1.67
N ALA A 165 -19.57 -9.20 2.99
CA ALA A 165 -20.49 -10.15 3.64
C ALA A 165 -21.93 -9.98 3.13
N ARG A 166 -22.38 -8.73 2.98
CA ARG A 166 -23.67 -8.40 2.38
C ARG A 166 -23.74 -8.86 0.93
N LEU A 167 -22.70 -8.60 0.13
CA LEU A 167 -22.64 -9.08 -1.25
C LEU A 167 -22.84 -10.60 -1.30
N SER A 168 -22.06 -11.36 -0.51
CA SER A 168 -22.18 -12.81 -0.44
C SER A 168 -23.59 -13.28 -0.05
N ALA A 169 -24.21 -12.62 0.94
CA ALA A 169 -25.59 -12.95 1.36
C ALA A 169 -26.62 -12.73 0.25
N VAL A 170 -26.48 -11.68 -0.56
CA VAL A 170 -27.34 -11.43 -1.74
C VAL A 170 -27.26 -12.59 -2.75
N TYR A 171 -26.10 -13.25 -2.84
CA TYR A 171 -25.89 -14.42 -3.71
C TYR A 171 -26.10 -15.77 -2.99
N GLY A 172 -26.77 -15.76 -1.83
CA GLY A 172 -27.16 -16.99 -1.10
C GLY A 172 -26.16 -17.46 -0.04
N GLY A 173 -25.11 -16.69 0.26
CA GLY A 173 -24.19 -16.97 1.36
C GLY A 173 -24.87 -16.88 2.73
N THR A 174 -24.62 -17.87 3.60
CA THR A 174 -25.11 -17.86 4.99
C THR A 174 -23.96 -17.47 5.93
N TYR A 175 -24.22 -16.53 6.84
CA TYR A 175 -23.24 -16.03 7.80
C TYR A 175 -23.59 -16.45 9.22
N MET A 176 -22.61 -16.99 9.94
CA MET A 176 -22.73 -17.34 11.35
C MET A 176 -21.65 -16.58 12.12
N LEU A 177 -22.07 -15.67 13.01
CA LEU A 177 -21.20 -15.01 13.96
C LEU A 177 -21.33 -15.67 15.33
N ASN A 178 -20.33 -15.51 16.19
CA ASN A 178 -20.31 -16.13 17.51
C ASN A 178 -20.50 -17.66 17.46
N LYS A 179 -19.92 -18.31 16.44
CA LYS A 179 -19.94 -19.76 16.24
C LYS A 179 -18.59 -20.32 16.70
N PRO A 180 -18.49 -20.85 17.94
CA PRO A 180 -17.22 -21.26 18.53
C PRO A 180 -16.73 -22.60 17.97
N GLU A 181 -15.48 -22.95 18.29
CA GLU A 181 -14.92 -24.29 18.06
C GLU A 181 -14.95 -24.79 16.59
N CYS A 182 -14.83 -23.88 15.62
CA CYS A 182 -14.75 -24.23 14.22
C CYS A 182 -13.47 -25.05 13.92
N LYS A 183 -13.64 -26.36 13.78
CA LYS A 183 -12.56 -27.31 13.46
C LYS A 183 -12.66 -27.74 12.00
N VAL A 184 -11.58 -27.55 11.25
CA VAL A 184 -11.49 -28.06 9.88
C VAL A 184 -11.24 -29.56 9.92
N GLU A 185 -12.10 -30.33 9.26
CA GLU A 185 -12.00 -31.78 9.17
C GLU A 185 -11.27 -32.20 7.90
N PHE A 186 -10.44 -33.24 8.05
CA PHE A 186 -9.65 -33.82 6.96
C PHE A 186 -9.96 -35.31 6.84
N ASP A 187 -9.97 -35.81 5.61
CA ASP A 187 -10.08 -37.25 5.34
C ASP A 187 -8.74 -37.98 5.58
N MET A 188 -8.74 -39.30 5.34
CA MET A 188 -7.55 -40.15 5.49
C MET A 188 -6.41 -39.78 4.52
N GLU A 189 -6.71 -39.09 3.42
CA GLU A 189 -5.73 -38.58 2.44
C GLU A 189 -5.21 -37.19 2.82
N GLY A 190 -5.74 -36.58 3.89
CA GLY A 190 -5.37 -35.24 4.34
C GLY A 190 -6.04 -34.11 3.55
N LYS A 191 -7.10 -34.39 2.77
CA LYS A 191 -7.90 -33.38 2.07
C LYS A 191 -9.01 -32.87 2.98
N VAL A 192 -9.37 -31.59 2.83
CA VAL A 192 -10.48 -30.98 3.56
C VAL A 192 -11.79 -31.64 3.14
N CYS A 193 -12.61 -32.02 4.12
CA CYS A 193 -13.92 -32.63 3.88
C CYS A 193 -15.08 -31.92 4.60
N GLY A 194 -14.79 -31.00 5.52
CA GLY A 194 -15.82 -30.20 6.20
C GLY A 194 -15.28 -29.29 7.29
N VAL A 195 -16.19 -28.60 7.96
CA VAL A 195 -15.94 -27.84 9.19
C VAL A 195 -16.97 -28.23 10.23
N THR A 196 -16.51 -28.64 11.41
CA THR A 196 -17.35 -29.01 12.55
C THR A 196 -17.37 -27.88 13.58
N SER A 197 -18.54 -27.59 14.16
CA SER A 197 -18.71 -26.64 15.26
C SER A 197 -19.95 -27.02 16.07
N GLU A 198 -19.82 -27.07 17.40
CA GLU A 198 -20.91 -27.43 18.33
C GLU A 198 -21.60 -28.77 17.97
N GLY A 199 -20.83 -29.75 17.53
CA GLY A 199 -21.31 -31.09 17.16
C GLY A 199 -21.93 -31.21 15.76
N GLU A 200 -22.15 -30.09 15.06
CA GLU A 200 -22.66 -30.09 13.68
C GLU A 200 -21.53 -29.93 12.67
N THR A 201 -21.65 -30.59 11.51
CA THR A 201 -20.62 -30.57 10.46
C THR A 201 -21.17 -30.09 9.13
N ALA A 202 -20.63 -28.98 8.63
CA ALA A 202 -20.85 -28.52 7.26
C ALA A 202 -19.81 -29.14 6.33
N LYS A 203 -20.25 -29.96 5.37
CA LYS A 203 -19.36 -30.60 4.39
C LYS A 203 -18.96 -29.62 3.28
N CYS A 204 -17.69 -29.65 2.88
CA CYS A 204 -17.18 -28.81 1.81
C CYS A 204 -15.93 -29.41 1.16
N MET A 205 -15.64 -29.00 -0.08
CA MET A 205 -14.43 -29.41 -0.81
C MET A 205 -13.24 -28.47 -0.59
N LYS A 206 -13.52 -27.25 -0.14
CA LYS A 206 -12.53 -26.19 0.06
C LYS A 206 -12.91 -25.36 1.27
N VAL A 207 -11.90 -24.95 2.03
CA VAL A 207 -12.01 -24.02 3.15
C VAL A 207 -11.05 -22.86 2.92
N VAL A 208 -11.52 -21.65 3.16
CA VAL A 208 -10.70 -20.44 3.23
C VAL A 208 -10.80 -19.94 4.66
N CYS A 209 -9.66 -19.81 5.34
CA CYS A 209 -9.60 -19.34 6.73
C CYS A 209 -8.32 -18.53 6.96
N ASP A 210 -8.33 -17.67 7.98
CA ASP A 210 -7.12 -16.99 8.42
C ASP A 210 -6.22 -17.91 9.29
N PRO A 211 -4.95 -17.54 9.55
CA PRO A 211 -4.00 -18.35 10.29
C PRO A 211 -4.44 -18.85 11.68
N SER A 212 -5.39 -18.17 12.33
CA SER A 212 -5.84 -18.54 13.68
C SER A 212 -6.61 -19.87 13.72
N TYR A 213 -7.25 -20.27 12.62
CA TYR A 213 -8.01 -21.52 12.54
C TYR A 213 -7.13 -22.75 12.26
N LEU A 214 -5.94 -22.57 11.68
CA LEU A 214 -5.01 -23.65 11.33
C LEU A 214 -3.56 -23.27 11.70
N PRO A 215 -3.24 -23.12 13.00
CA PRO A 215 -1.92 -22.66 13.46
C PRO A 215 -0.78 -23.62 13.08
N ASN A 216 -1.08 -24.90 12.85
CA ASN A 216 -0.12 -25.91 12.41
C ASN A 216 0.19 -25.87 10.91
N LYS A 217 -0.56 -25.10 10.11
CA LYS A 217 -0.32 -24.92 8.66
C LYS A 217 0.29 -23.56 8.31
N VAL A 218 0.80 -22.84 9.30
CA VAL A 218 1.44 -21.53 9.12
C VAL A 218 2.79 -21.46 9.80
N ARG A 219 3.63 -20.52 9.35
CA ARG A 219 4.91 -20.20 9.99
C ARG A 219 4.97 -18.73 10.34
N LYS A 220 5.61 -18.41 11.47
CA LYS A 220 5.84 -17.03 11.90
C LYS A 220 6.91 -16.37 11.02
N VAL A 221 6.57 -15.22 10.42
CA VAL A 221 7.48 -14.46 9.53
C VAL A 221 7.98 -13.15 10.12
N GLY A 222 7.45 -12.74 11.28
CA GLY A 222 7.82 -11.50 11.93
C GLY A 222 6.85 -11.07 13.02
N LYS A 223 7.05 -9.87 13.54
CA LYS A 223 6.12 -9.17 14.46
C LYS A 223 5.95 -7.73 13.98
N VAL A 224 4.80 -7.14 14.28
CA VAL A 224 4.49 -5.74 13.96
C VAL A 224 4.01 -5.06 15.23
N ALA A 225 4.69 -3.98 15.63
CA ALA A 225 4.22 -3.11 16.70
C ALA A 225 3.14 -2.16 16.17
N ARG A 226 2.12 -1.89 16.98
CA ARG A 226 1.06 -0.92 16.67
C ARG A 226 0.74 -0.13 17.92
N ALA A 227 0.73 1.19 17.79
CA ALA A 227 0.28 2.11 18.82
C ALA A 227 -0.91 2.92 18.27
N ILE A 228 -1.93 3.11 19.09
CA ILE A 228 -3.08 3.95 18.77
C ILE A 228 -3.04 5.12 19.75
N ALA A 229 -2.92 6.32 19.20
CA ALA A 229 -2.90 7.56 19.97
C ALA A 229 -4.14 8.38 19.63
N ILE A 230 -4.83 8.86 20.66
CA ILE A 230 -5.95 9.81 20.54
C ILE A 230 -5.39 11.20 20.79
N MET A 231 -5.68 12.13 19.88
CA MET A 231 -5.17 13.50 19.94
C MET A 231 -6.36 14.47 19.93
N SER A 232 -6.25 15.56 20.69
CA SER A 232 -7.24 16.65 20.71
C SER A 232 -6.94 17.76 19.69
N HIS A 233 -5.88 17.60 18.90
CA HIS A 233 -5.43 18.54 17.87
C HIS A 233 -4.88 17.79 16.65
N PRO A 234 -4.82 18.41 15.47
CA PRO A 234 -4.17 17.84 14.29
C PRO A 234 -2.68 17.54 14.52
N ILE A 235 -2.11 16.67 13.69
CA ILE A 235 -0.67 16.38 13.73
C ILE A 235 0.10 17.64 13.33
N PRO A 236 1.08 18.12 14.15
CA PRO A 236 1.87 19.30 13.80
C PRO A 236 2.55 19.19 12.43
N ASN A 237 2.71 20.32 11.74
CA ASN A 237 3.36 20.41 10.42
C ASN A 237 2.66 19.62 9.29
N THR A 238 1.34 19.43 9.39
CA THR A 238 0.53 18.79 8.35
C THR A 238 -0.55 19.70 7.76
N ASN A 239 -0.36 21.02 7.82
CA ASN A 239 -1.34 22.02 7.32
C ASN A 239 -2.77 21.77 7.84
N GLU A 240 -2.90 21.41 9.11
CA GLU A 240 -4.20 21.11 9.76
C GLU A 240 -5.01 20.00 9.05
N SER A 241 -4.33 19.10 8.32
CA SER A 241 -4.95 17.97 7.64
C SER A 241 -5.72 17.09 8.63
N HIS A 242 -6.93 16.68 8.26
CA HIS A 242 -7.78 15.79 9.05
C HIS A 242 -7.37 14.31 8.90
N SER A 243 -6.66 13.97 7.83
CA SER A 243 -6.23 12.62 7.52
C SER A 243 -4.89 12.62 6.78
N VAL A 244 -3.89 11.90 7.31
CA VAL A 244 -2.54 11.88 6.74
C VAL A 244 -1.90 10.50 6.78
N GLN A 245 -1.04 10.25 5.80
CA GLN A 245 0.02 9.25 5.91
C GLN A 245 1.33 9.95 6.29
N LEU A 246 2.05 9.43 7.27
CA LEU A 246 3.41 9.85 7.60
C LEU A 246 4.36 8.67 7.44
N ILE A 247 5.35 8.83 6.57
CA ILE A 247 6.38 7.83 6.27
C ILE A 247 7.66 8.24 6.99
N LEU A 248 8.23 7.32 7.75
CA LEU A 248 9.50 7.47 8.44
C LEU A 248 10.51 6.52 7.80
N PRO A 249 11.28 6.95 6.78
CA PRO A 249 12.27 6.08 6.15
C PRO A 249 13.32 5.61 7.17
N GLN A 250 13.71 4.34 7.11
CA GLN A 250 14.60 3.74 8.10
C GLN A 250 15.93 4.49 8.23
N LYS A 251 16.51 4.95 7.12
CA LYS A 251 17.77 5.73 7.12
C LYS A 251 17.67 7.03 7.92
N GLN A 252 16.49 7.63 7.99
CA GLN A 252 16.28 8.88 8.73
C GLN A 252 16.17 8.64 10.24
N MET A 253 15.90 7.40 10.68
CA MET A 253 15.76 7.04 12.09
C MET A 253 17.10 6.58 12.71
N MET A 254 18.03 6.03 11.92
CA MET A 254 19.33 5.56 12.43
C MET A 254 20.24 6.68 12.97
N PHE A 255 20.00 7.93 12.57
CA PHE A 255 20.73 9.08 13.14
C PHE A 255 20.23 9.49 14.53
N PHE A 256 19.08 8.97 14.97
CA PHE A 256 18.52 9.28 16.30
C PHE A 256 19.19 8.47 17.42
N ASP A 257 19.78 7.32 17.10
CA ASP A 257 20.43 6.42 18.07
C ASP A 257 21.76 6.96 18.65
N TRP A 258 22.28 8.10 18.15
CA TRP A 258 23.50 8.73 18.66
C TRP A 258 23.27 9.88 19.65
N LEU A 259 22.02 10.12 20.06
CA LEU A 259 21.63 11.24 20.92
C LEU A 259 21.00 10.84 22.26
N PHE A 260 21.13 9.58 22.66
CA PHE A 260 20.80 9.10 24.01
C PHE A 260 21.91 8.24 24.60
#